data_AF-A0A060Z5P5-F1
#
_entry.id   AF-A0A060Z5P5-F1
#
_cell.length_a   1.000
_cell.length_b   1.000
_cell.length_c   1.000
_cell.angle_alpha   90.00
_cell.angle_beta   90.00
_cell.angle_gamma   90.00
#
_symmetry.space_group_name_H-M   'P 1'
#
loop_
_entity.id
_entity.type
_entity.pdbx_description
1 polymer ?
#
loop_
_entity_poly.entity_id
_entity_poly.type
_entity_poly.pdbx_seq_one_letter_code
_entity_poly.pdbx_strand_id
1 'polypeptide(L)'
;CPTEFRQVRVEESGSSLRARFSVLLFLYQGDYRDVFLHCRLSLCDQRSSSCTPMCTKRKYRSVTPSVPLEPLTIGPITWSQNED
;
A
#
# COMPACT_ATOMS: atom_id res chain seq x y z
N CYS A 1 -1.82 7.07 2.39
CA CYS A 1 -1.08 7.96 1.47
C CYS A 1 0.17 7.26 1.01
N PRO A 2 0.60 7.43 -0.25
CA PRO A 2 1.86 6.86 -0.72
C PRO A 2 3.05 7.51 -0.01
N THR A 3 4.08 6.73 0.32
CA THR A 3 5.33 7.22 0.92
C THR A 3 6.20 7.94 -0.11
N GLU A 4 6.23 7.41 -1.34
CA GLU A 4 6.96 7.96 -2.48
C GLU A 4 6.01 7.98 -3.69
N PHE A 5 5.59 9.19 -4.09
CA PHE A 5 4.59 9.37 -5.15
C PHE A 5 5.10 8.98 -6.54
N ARG A 6 6.42 8.90 -6.72
CA ARG A 6 7.02 8.44 -8.00
C ARG A 6 6.94 6.93 -8.19
N GLN A 7 6.88 6.17 -7.10
CA GLN A 7 6.93 4.71 -7.14
C GLN A 7 5.60 4.06 -6.80
N VAL A 8 4.80 4.71 -5.94
CA VAL A 8 3.52 4.17 -5.46
C VAL A 8 2.40 5.10 -5.86
N ARG A 9 1.43 4.55 -6.60
CA ARG A 9 0.18 5.25 -6.93
C ARG A 9 -0.96 4.57 -6.19
N VAL A 10 -1.69 5.33 -5.38
CA VAL A 10 -2.92 4.85 -4.73
C VAL A 10 -4.09 5.25 -5.60
N GLU A 11 -4.78 4.26 -6.15
CA GLU A 11 -5.92 4.44 -7.05
C GLU A 11 -7.23 4.44 -6.26
N GLU A 12 -7.29 3.63 -5.19
CA GLU A 12 -8.46 3.47 -4.35
C GLU A 12 -8.08 3.11 -2.92
N SER A 13 -8.59 3.86 -1.94
CA SER A 13 -8.40 3.59 -0.51
C SER A 13 -9.49 4.29 0.31
N GLY A 14 -10.32 3.51 1.00
CA GLY A 14 -11.37 4.03 1.90
C GLY A 14 -12.61 4.59 1.21
N SER A 15 -12.63 4.66 -0.12
CA SER A 15 -13.78 5.12 -0.92
C SER A 15 -14.79 4.03 -1.27
N SER A 16 -14.41 2.76 -1.17
CA SER A 16 -15.30 1.61 -1.40
C SER A 16 -14.88 0.40 -0.56
N LEU A 17 -15.45 -0.77 -0.87
CA LEU A 17 -15.07 -2.07 -0.30
C LEU A 17 -13.79 -2.65 -0.95
N ARG A 18 -13.08 -1.88 -1.78
CA ARG A 18 -11.85 -2.28 -2.47
C ARG A 18 -10.71 -1.35 -2.11
N ALA A 19 -9.50 -1.88 -2.15
CA ALA A 19 -8.26 -1.13 -2.08
C ALA A 19 -7.42 -1.46 -3.30
N ARG A 20 -6.95 -0.43 -4.01
CA ARG A 20 -6.19 -0.61 -5.25
C ARG A 20 -5.03 0.37 -5.31
N PHE A 21 -3.85 -0.16 -5.62
CA PHE A 21 -2.64 0.61 -5.79
C PHE A 21 -1.74 -0.07 -6.81
N SER A 22 -0.86 0.72 -7.41
CA SER A 22 0.22 0.24 -8.26
C SER A 22 1.57 0.67 -7.68
N VAL A 23 2.55 -0.22 -7.78
CA VAL A 23 3.91 -0.01 -7.27
C VAL A 23 4.94 -0.42 -8.31
N LEU A 24 5.98 0.38 -8.44
CA LEU A 24 7.14 0.08 -9.26
C LEU A 24 8.22 -0.58 -8.40
N LEU A 25 8.47 -1.88 -8.61
CA LEU A 25 9.42 -2.69 -7.81
C LEU A 25 10.85 -2.71 -8.39
N PHE A 26 11.12 -2.04 -9.52
CA PHE A 26 12.38 -2.16 -10.28
C PHE A 26 13.65 -1.82 -9.49
N LEU A 27 13.54 -1.09 -8.37
CA LEU A 27 14.69 -0.77 -7.51
C LEU A 27 15.24 -1.97 -6.73
N TYR A 28 14.57 -3.12 -6.74
CA TYR A 28 15.03 -4.35 -6.09
C TYR A 28 15.63 -5.36 -7.08
N GLN A 29 15.71 -5.01 -8.37
CA GLN A 29 16.27 -5.89 -9.40
C GLN A 29 17.78 -6.08 -9.15
N GLY A 30 18.19 -7.31 -8.82
CA GLY A 30 19.59 -7.69 -8.57
C GLY A 30 19.95 -7.86 -7.10
N ASP A 31 19.32 -7.10 -6.20
CA ASP A 31 19.65 -7.13 -4.76
C ASP A 31 18.81 -8.16 -3.96
N TYR A 32 17.61 -8.50 -4.43
CA TYR A 32 16.70 -9.41 -3.74
C TYR A 32 16.10 -10.44 -4.70
N ARG A 33 16.22 -11.73 -4.33
CA ARG A 33 15.70 -12.85 -5.11
C ARG A 33 14.20 -13.08 -4.90
N ASP A 34 13.73 -12.92 -3.66
CA ASP A 34 12.32 -13.09 -3.28
C ASP A 34 11.80 -11.82 -2.61
N VAL A 35 10.79 -11.19 -3.21
CA VAL A 35 10.14 -10.00 -2.66
C VAL A 35 8.74 -10.35 -2.17
N PHE A 36 8.43 -10.04 -0.91
CA PHE A 36 7.10 -10.20 -0.33
C PHE A 36 6.45 -8.85 -0.09
N LEU A 37 5.19 -8.72 -0.47
CA LEU A 37 4.38 -7.54 -0.26
C LEU A 37 3.48 -7.75 0.96
N HIS A 38 3.64 -6.91 1.96
CA HIS A 38 2.80 -6.92 3.17
C HIS A 38 1.85 -5.72 3.17
N CYS A 39 0.56 -6.00 3.33
CA CYS A 39 -0.49 -5.01 3.52
C CYS A 39 -1.12 -5.16 4.92
N ARG A 40 -1.65 -4.06 5.42
CA ARG A 40 -2.43 -4.00 6.66
C ARG A 40 -3.72 -3.27 6.36
N LEU A 41 -4.84 -3.92 6.65
CA LEU A 41 -6.18 -3.43 6.31
C LEU A 41 -6.98 -3.16 7.59
N SER A 42 -7.88 -2.20 7.52
CA SER A 42 -8.87 -1.93 8.57
C SER A 42 -10.21 -1.60 7.94
N LEU A 43 -11.28 -2.05 8.58
CA LEU A 43 -12.62 -1.57 8.27
C LEU A 43 -12.81 -0.15 8.82
N CYS A 44 -13.47 0.68 8.04
CA CYS A 44 -13.81 2.04 8.43
C CYS A 44 -15.32 2.24 8.29
N ASP A 45 -15.92 2.78 9.35
CA ASP A 45 -17.33 3.18 9.34
C ASP A 45 -17.45 4.63 8.86
N GLN A 46 -17.98 4.80 7.65
CA GLN A 46 -18.18 6.11 7.02
C GLN A 46 -19.20 6.99 7.76
N ARG A 47 -20.05 6.41 8.64
CA ARG A 47 -21.01 7.18 9.44
C ARG A 47 -20.33 7.90 10.60
N SER A 48 -19.27 7.32 11.14
CA SER A 48 -18.54 7.88 12.29
C SER A 48 -17.35 8.73 11.90
N SER A 49 -16.72 8.48 10.75
CA SER A 49 -15.53 9.22 10.32
C SER A 49 -15.30 9.21 8.81
N SER A 50 -14.46 10.13 8.33
CA SER A 50 -14.02 10.12 6.93
C SER A 50 -13.00 8.99 6.71
N CYS A 51 -13.35 8.05 5.82
CA CYS A 51 -12.52 6.89 5.52
C CYS A 51 -11.46 7.13 4.43
N THR A 52 -11.71 8.08 3.53
CA THR A 52 -10.78 8.39 2.43
C THR A 52 -9.65 9.30 2.93
N PRO A 53 -8.38 8.86 2.86
CA PRO A 53 -7.27 9.66 3.35
C PRO A 53 -7.01 10.86 2.44
N MET A 54 -6.93 12.06 3.02
CA MET A 54 -6.49 13.27 2.32
C MET A 54 -4.96 13.35 2.27
N CYS A 55 -4.38 13.22 1.08
CA CYS A 55 -2.93 13.08 0.87
C CYS A 55 -2.29 14.33 0.21
N THR A 56 -2.62 15.53 0.70
CA THR A 56 -2.20 16.80 0.07
C THR A 56 -0.83 17.32 0.52
N LYS A 57 -0.34 16.95 1.71
CA LYS A 57 1.00 17.29 2.25
C LYS A 57 1.53 16.18 3.17
N ARG A 58 2.83 16.18 3.46
CA ARG A 58 3.47 15.28 4.44
C ARG A 58 2.80 15.48 5.81
N LYS A 59 1.87 14.60 6.17
CA LYS A 59 1.17 14.69 7.47
C LYS A 59 2.14 14.23 8.56
N TYR A 60 2.18 14.94 9.69
CA TYR A 60 2.90 14.49 10.89
C TYR A 60 2.41 13.08 11.23
N ARG A 61 3.31 12.19 11.68
CA ARG A 61 2.96 10.81 12.03
C ARG A 61 1.96 10.85 13.19
N SER A 62 0.67 10.77 12.90
CA SER A 62 -0.36 10.63 13.92
C SER A 62 -0.40 9.17 14.35
N VAL A 63 -0.43 8.92 15.66
CA VAL A 63 -0.82 7.60 16.16
C VAL A 63 -2.30 7.45 15.83
N THR A 64 -2.61 6.67 14.80
CA THR A 64 -3.98 6.23 14.53
C THR A 64 -4.47 5.51 15.80
N PRO A 65 -5.72 5.71 16.26
CA PRO A 65 -6.28 4.87 17.31
C PRO A 65 -6.05 3.40 16.94
N SER A 66 -5.91 2.53 17.95
CA SER A 66 -5.64 1.10 17.79
C SER A 66 -6.81 0.38 17.11
N VAL A 67 -7.05 0.67 15.84
CA VAL A 67 -7.92 -0.10 14.98
C VAL A 67 -7.15 -1.37 14.63
N PRO A 68 -7.71 -2.55 14.93
CA PRO A 68 -7.08 -3.81 14.55
C PRO A 68 -6.77 -3.79 13.05
N LEU A 69 -5.50 -4.02 12.73
CA LEU A 69 -5.03 -4.12 11.36
C LEU A 69 -4.92 -5.58 10.99
N GLU A 70 -5.64 -6.00 9.97
CA GLU A 70 -5.59 -7.36 9.46
C GLU A 70 -4.45 -7.48 8.43
N PRO A 71 -3.47 -8.38 8.66
CA PRO A 71 -2.33 -8.53 7.76
C PRO A 71 -2.70 -9.34 6.52
N LEU A 72 -2.20 -8.92 5.37
CA LEU A 72 -2.25 -9.65 4.11
C LEU A 72 -0.83 -9.71 3.53
N THR A 73 -0.39 -10.89 3.11
CA THR A 73 0.93 -11.08 2.49
C THR A 73 0.78 -11.71 1.12
N ILE A 74 1.47 -11.14 0.13
CA ILE A 74 1.51 -11.63 -1.24
C ILE A 74 2.97 -11.86 -1.62
N GLY A 75 3.28 -13.03 -2.16
CA GLY A 75 4.61 -13.33 -2.68
C GLY A 75 4.94 -14.82 -2.72
N PRO A 76 6.15 -15.16 -3.20
CA PRO A 76 7.17 -14.22 -3.67
C PRO A 76 6.79 -13.57 -5.02
N ILE A 77 7.16 -12.30 -5.19
CA ILE A 77 7.15 -11.59 -6.47
C ILE A 77 8.55 -11.72 -7.05
N THR A 78 8.67 -12.47 -8.14
CA THR A 78 9.96 -12.73 -8.81
C THR A 78 10.04 -12.00 -10.14
N TRP A 79 11.26 -11.68 -10.55
CA TRP A 79 11.53 -11.13 -11.87
C TRP A 79 11.66 -12.28 -12.87
N SER A 80 10.86 -12.27 -13.93
CA SER A 80 11.16 -13.04 -15.13
C SER A 80 12.19 -12.25 -15.95
N GLN A 81 13.44 -12.70 -15.98
CA GLN A 81 14.32 -12.31 -17.08
C GLN A 81 13.73 -12.94 -18.34
N ASN A 82 13.29 -12.11 -19.28
CA ASN A 82 13.14 -12.57 -20.65
C ASN A 82 14.58 -12.68 -21.17
N GLU A 83 15.07 -13.91 -21.32
CA GLU A 83 16.29 -14.17 -22.08
C GLU A 83 15.95 -13.98 -23.57
N ASP A 84 16.48 -12.93 -24.18
CA ASP A 84 16.61 -12.76 -25.63
C ASP A 84 18.09 -12.45 -25.96
#